data_AF-A0A3D0Z879-F1
#
_entry.id   AF-A0A3D0Z879-F1
#
_cell.length_a   1.000
_cell.length_b   1.000
_cell.length_c   1.000
_cell.angle_alpha   90.00
_cell.angle_beta   90.00
_cell.angle_gamma   90.00
#
_symmetry.space_group_name_H-M   'P 1'
#
loop_
_entity.id
_entity.type
_entity.pdbx_description
1 polymer ?
#
loop_
_entity_poly.entity_id
_entity_poly.type
_entity_poly.pdbx_seq_one_letter_code
_entity_poly.pdbx_strand_id
1 'polypeptide(L)' 'MARMTEEEANALDEYYTKNPPKIDPSKKGGYFTRQRELLDVLDSVAVDYIVTHSISSNKMPAQIIGEMVRERIAASL' A
#
# COMPACT_ATOMS: atom_id res chain seq x y z
N MET A 1 14.41 7.73 -14.24
CA MET A 1 14.48 6.25 -14.09
C MET A 1 15.68 5.77 -14.87
N ALA A 2 16.63 5.09 -14.23
CA ALA A 2 17.78 4.52 -14.94
C ALA A 2 17.28 3.44 -15.91
N ARG A 3 17.66 3.54 -17.19
CA ARG A 3 17.32 2.54 -18.21
C ARG A 3 18.27 1.37 -18.02
N MET A 4 17.78 0.29 -17.43
CA MET A 4 18.46 -1.00 -17.40
C MET A 4 18.67 -1.48 -18.84
N THR A 5 19.83 -2.07 -19.12
CA THR A 5 20.12 -2.67 -20.43
C THR A 5 19.40 -4.02 -20.58
N GLU A 6 19.20 -4.49 -21.81
CA GLU A 6 18.50 -5.77 -22.06
C GLU A 6 19.21 -6.97 -21.43
N GLU A 7 20.55 -6.98 -21.44
CA GLU A 7 21.35 -8.04 -20.82
C GLU A 7 21.15 -8.08 -19.30
N GLU A 8 21.16 -6.91 -18.66
CA GLU A 8 20.91 -6.81 -17.22
C GLU A 8 19.47 -7.24 -16.89
N ALA A 9 18.49 -6.88 -17.72
CA ALA A 9 17.10 -7.28 -17.55
C ALA A 9 16.92 -8.80 -17.66
N ASN A 10 17.54 -9.44 -18.65
CA ASN A 10 17.51 -10.90 -18.82
C ASN A 10 18.21 -11.63 -17.67
N ALA A 11 19.36 -11.13 -17.22
CA ALA A 11 20.07 -11.71 -16.08
C ALA A 11 19.24 -11.61 -14.79
N LEU A 12 18.52 -10.50 -14.60
CA LEU A 12 17.64 -10.31 -13.46
C LEU A 12 16.44 -11.26 -13.51
N ASP A 13 15.82 -11.42 -14.67
CA ASP A 13 14.69 -12.33 -14.88
C ASP A 13 15.09 -13.80 -14.64
N GLU A 14 16.24 -14.22 -15.17
CA GLU A 14 16.78 -15.56 -14.95
C GLU A 14 17.10 -15.81 -13.48
N TYR A 15 17.65 -14.80 -12.78
CA TYR A 15 17.94 -14.89 -11.36
C TYR A 15 16.69 -15.12 -10.52
N TYR A 16 15.61 -14.36 -10.74
CA TYR A 16 14.37 -14.50 -9.96
C TYR A 16 13.55 -15.72 -10.38
N THR A 17 13.67 -16.17 -11.63
CA THR A 17 13.09 -17.46 -12.07
C THR A 17 13.73 -18.63 -11.32
N LYS A 18 15.05 -18.62 -11.14
CA LYS A 18 15.78 -19.67 -10.41
C LYS A 18 15.69 -19.51 -8.89
N ASN A 19 15.55 -18.28 -8.39
CA ASN A 19 15.49 -17.95 -6.97
C ASN A 19 14.18 -17.21 -6.66
N PRO A 20 13.03 -17.90 -6.74
CA PRO A 20 11.76 -17.26 -6.44
C PRO A 20 11.79 -16.74 -4.99
N PRO A 21 11.36 -15.49 -4.76
CA PRO A 21 11.30 -14.95 -3.42
C PRO A 21 10.35 -15.81 -2.57
N LYS A 22 10.88 -16.40 -1.49
CA LYS A 22 10.08 -17.18 -0.56
C LYS A 22 9.18 -16.22 0.21
N ILE A 23 7.87 -16.35 0.00
CA ILE A 23 6.88 -15.66 0.82
C ILE A 23 6.89 -16.36 2.18
N ASP A 24 7.38 -15.68 3.20
CA ASP A 24 7.34 -16.16 4.57
C ASP A 24 5.90 -15.99 5.10
N PRO A 25 5.15 -17.07 5.35
CA PRO A 25 3.78 -16.99 5.82
C PRO A 25 3.66 -16.52 7.28
N SER A 26 4.78 -16.46 8.03
CA SER A 26 4.83 -15.94 9.40
C SER A 26 5.07 -14.43 9.45
N LYS A 27 5.63 -13.84 8.39
CA LYS A 27 5.75 -12.40 8.23
C LYS A 27 4.47 -11.87 7.58
N LYS A 28 3.90 -10.82 8.17
CA LYS A 28 2.64 -10.21 7.74
C LYS A 28 2.72 -9.69 6.29
N GLY A 29 2.44 -10.56 5.33
CA GLY A 29 2.00 -10.36 3.93
C GLY A 29 2.78 -9.39 3.03
N GLY A 30 2.41 -9.38 1.75
CA GLY A 30 2.98 -8.48 0.74
C GLY A 30 2.58 -7.01 0.91
N TYR A 31 2.80 -6.20 -0.13
CA TYR A 31 2.53 -4.74 -0.12
C TYR A 31 1.14 -4.35 0.44
N PHE A 32 0.16 -5.24 0.33
CA PHE A 32 -1.20 -5.05 0.85
C PHE A 32 -1.35 -5.16 2.38
N THR A 33 -0.54 -5.94 3.11
CA THR A 33 -0.60 -5.98 4.58
C THR A 33 0.06 -4.78 5.24
N ARG A 34 1.02 -4.13 4.56
CA ARG A 34 1.62 -2.86 5.01
C ARG A 34 0.60 -1.72 5.12
N GLN A 35 -0.48 -1.77 4.34
CA GLN A 35 -1.55 -0.76 4.46
C GLN A 35 -2.33 -0.87 5.77
N ARG A 36 -2.38 -2.05 6.39
CA ARG A 36 -2.99 -2.21 7.71
C ARG A 36 -2.12 -1.63 8.81
N GLU A 37 -0.79 -1.75 8.68
CA GLU A 37 0.16 -1.14 9.63
C GLU A 37 0.14 0.40 9.59
N LEU A 38 -0.20 0.99 8.44
CA LEU A 38 -0.45 2.44 8.33
C LEU A 38 -1.67 2.89 9.16
N LEU A 39 -2.66 2.02 9.34
CA LEU A 39 -3.80 2.28 10.21
C LEU A 39 -3.45 2.05 11.69
N ASP A 40 -2.53 1.14 12.02
CA ASP A 40 -2.07 0.91 13.40
C ASP A 40 -1.33 2.14 14.00
N VAL A 41 -0.88 3.09 13.19
CA VAL A 41 -0.31 4.38 13.64
C VAL A 41 -1.39 5.40 14.02
N LEU A 42 -2.63 5.20 13.55
CA LEU A 42 -3.76 6.07 13.88
C LEU A 42 -4.37 5.67 15.23
N ASP A 43 -4.99 6.63 15.91
CA ASP A 43 -5.79 6.32 17.10
C ASP A 43 -6.97 5.40 16.72
N SER A 44 -7.41 4.58 17.67
CA SER A 44 -8.44 3.58 17.42
C SER A 44 -9.76 4.18 16.91
N VAL A 45 -10.09 5.41 17.30
CA VAL A 45 -11.31 6.09 16.86
C VAL A 45 -11.20 6.47 15.38
N ALA A 46 -10.06 7.01 14.95
CA ALA A 46 -9.79 7.29 13.56
C ALA A 46 -9.80 6.01 12.70
N VAL A 47 -9.23 4.91 13.21
CA VAL A 47 -9.27 3.61 12.52
C VAL A 47 -10.71 3.13 12.33
N ASP A 48 -11.51 3.12 13.40
CA ASP A 48 -12.91 2.67 13.34
C ASP A 48 -13.74 3.54 12.39
N TYR A 49 -13.50 4.86 12.37
CA TYR A 49 -14.14 5.77 11.44
C TYR A 49 -13.79 5.43 9.98
N ILE A 50 -12.50 5.27 9.66
CA ILE A 50 -12.05 4.99 8.29
C ILE A 50 -12.55 3.62 7.82
N VAL A 51 -12.52 2.60 8.69
CA VAL A 51 -13.02 1.25 8.39
C VAL A 51 -14.53 1.28 8.15
N THR A 52 -15.29 1.92 9.03
CA THR A 52 -16.75 2.05 8.87
C THR A 52 -17.09 2.78 7.59
N HIS A 53 -16.36 3.86 7.29
CA HIS A 53 -16.58 4.63 6.07
C HIS A 53 -16.24 3.81 4.83
N SER A 54 -15.14 3.06 4.85
CA SER A 54 -14.72 2.13 3.79
C SER A 54 -15.79 1.10 3.45
N ILE A 55 -16.40 0.50 4.48
CA ILE A 55 -17.51 -0.46 4.32
C ILE A 55 -18.73 0.23 3.72
N SER A 56 -19.09 1.42 4.22
CA SER A 56 -20.29 2.14 3.75
C SER A 56 -20.17 2.67 2.33
N SER A 57 -18.96 3.06 1.90
CA SER A 57 -18.74 3.72 0.62
C SER A 57 -18.14 2.80 -0.45
N ASN A 58 -17.84 1.54 -0.10
CA ASN A 58 -17.06 0.61 -0.93
C ASN A 58 -15.75 1.22 -1.47
N LYS A 59 -15.12 2.09 -0.68
CA LYS A 59 -13.84 2.72 -1.02
C LYS A 59 -12.73 2.12 -0.19
N MET A 60 -11.52 2.07 -0.72
CA MET A 60 -10.35 1.70 0.07
C MET A 60 -10.04 2.78 1.11
N PRO A 61 -9.55 2.42 2.30
CA PRO A 61 -9.11 3.37 3.32
C PRO A 61 -8.18 4.48 2.79
N ALA A 62 -7.26 4.14 1.89
CA ALA A 62 -6.35 5.10 1.26
C ALA A 62 -7.08 6.13 0.37
N GLN A 63 -8.16 5.73 -0.29
CA GLN A 63 -8.96 6.65 -1.11
C GLN A 63 -9.70 7.65 -0.22
N ILE A 64 -10.25 7.18 0.90
CA ILE A 64 -10.92 8.01 1.90
C ILE A 64 -9.96 9.04 2.47
N ILE A 65 -8.79 8.59 2.94
CA ILE A 65 -7.75 9.50 3.46
C ILE A 65 -7.34 10.53 2.41
N GLY A 66 -7.17 10.10 1.15
CA GLY A 66 -6.83 10.99 0.05
C GLY A 66 -7.91 12.03 -0.27
N GLU A 67 -9.20 11.69 -0.12
CA GLU A 67 -10.31 12.64 -0.23
C GLU A 67 -10.28 13.66 0.92
N MET A 68 -10.17 13.21 2.17
CA MET A 68 -10.10 14.09 3.34
C MET A 68 -8.93 15.08 3.26
N VAL A 69 -7.76 14.63 2.81
CA VAL A 69 -6.59 15.51 2.63
C VAL A 69 -6.85 16.55 1.54
N ARG A 70 -7.44 16.15 0.41
CA ARG A 70 -7.78 17.09 -0.68
C ARG A 70 -8.79 18.14 -0.24
N GLU A 71 -9.83 17.73 0.48
CA GLU A 71 -10.83 18.66 1.04
C GLU A 71 -10.18 19.65 2.00
N ARG A 72 -9.26 19.19 2.85
CA ARG A 72 -8.57 20.07 3.81
C ARG A 72 -7.64 21.07 3.12
N ILE A 73 -6.93 20.64 2.08
CA ILE A 73 -6.10 21.54 1.25
C ILE A 73 -6.99 22.58 0.56
N ALA A 74 -8.09 22.14 -0.06
CA ALA A 74 -9.01 23.02 -0.75
C ALA A 74 -9.67 24.05 0.19
N ALA A 75 -9.99 23.67 1.43
CA ALA A 75 -10.52 24.57 2.44
C ALA A 75 -9.48 25.53 3.04
N SER A 76 -8.18 25.31 2.78
CA SER A 76 -7.07 26.15 3.24
C SER A 76 -6.57 27.12 2.18
N LEU A 77 -7.15 27.09 0.97
CA LEU A 77 -6.92 28.01 -0.15
C LEU A 77 -8.00 29.10 -0.17
#